data_AF-A0A954ACG0-F1
#
_entry.id   AF-A0A954ACG0-F1
#
_cell.length_a   1.000
_cell.length_b   1.000
_cell.length_c   1.000
_cell.angle_alpha   90.00
_cell.angle_beta   90.00
_cell.angle_gamma   90.00
#
_symmetry.space_group_name_H-M   'P 1'
#
loop_
_entity.id
_entity.type
_entity.pdbx_description
1 polymer ?
#
loop_
_entity_poly.entity_id
_entity_poly.type
_entity_poly.pdbx_seq_one_letter_code
_entity_poly.pdbx_strand_id
1 'polypeptide(L)' 'MDEARRQQIEIIRSWTPEHRLLMAFKLHTLAVTMRNARIERQNPGATEEELRDLRCREALGLSPTDPLPWIE' A
#
# COMPACT_ATOMS: atom_id res chain seq x y z
N MET A 1 -11.92 0.20 25.29
CA MET A 1 -11.64 0.35 23.85
C MET A 1 -11.92 1.77 23.34
N ASP A 2 -12.86 2.53 23.95
CA ASP A 2 -13.21 3.89 23.51
C ASP A 2 -12.16 4.97 23.76
N GLU A 3 -11.44 4.90 24.88
CA GLU A 3 -10.51 5.97 25.27
C GLU A 3 -9.27 6.04 24.36
N ALA A 4 -8.71 4.88 23.99
CA ALA A 4 -7.60 4.83 23.04
C ALA A 4 -8.01 5.37 21.65
N ARG A 5 -9.23 5.07 21.21
CA ARG A 5 -9.76 5.58 19.93
C ARG A 5 -10.01 7.08 20.00
N ARG A 6 -10.55 7.59 21.12
CA ARG A 6 -10.75 9.02 21.35
C ARG A 6 -9.41 9.77 21.32
N GLN A 7 -8.41 9.28 22.03
CA GLN A 7 -7.06 9.86 22.06
C GLN A 7 -6.41 9.88 20.67
N GLN A 8 -6.55 8.81 19.89
CA GLN A 8 -6.05 8.77 18.51
C GLN A 8 -6.71 9.84 17.63
N ILE A 9 -8.03 10.03 17.75
CA ILE A 9 -8.76 11.07 17.00
C ILE A 9 -8.29 12.47 17.42
N GLU A 10 -8.09 12.72 18.71
CA GLU A 10 -7.59 14.01 19.20
C GLU A 10 -6.18 14.31 18.72
N ILE A 11 -5.28 13.32 18.72
CA ILE A 11 -3.93 13.43 18.16
C ILE A 11 -3.99 13.80 16.68
N ILE A 12 -4.83 13.12 15.88
CA ILE A 12 -4.93 13.41 14.44
C ILE A 12 -5.52 14.81 14.20
N ARG A 13 -6.49 15.23 15.02
CA ARG A 13 -7.08 16.58 14.92
C ARG A 13 -6.09 17.68 15.24
N SER A 14 -5.14 17.45 16.14
CA SER A 14 -4.09 18.42 16.50
C SER A 14 -2.96 18.53 15.47
N TRP A 15 -2.91 17.65 14.47
CA TRP A 15 -1.88 17.71 13.43
C TRP A 15 -2.07 18.87 12.47
N THR A 16 -0.96 19.57 12.21
CA THR A 16 -0.84 20.53 11.11
C THR A 16 -0.94 19.83 9.74
N PRO A 17 -1.22 20.57 8.65
CA PRO A 17 -1.23 19.99 7.30
C PRO A 17 0.04 19.21 6.93
N GLU A 18 1.21 19.71 7.33
CA GLU A 18 2.51 19.08 7.06
C GLU A 18 2.65 17.74 7.80
N HIS A 19 2.20 17.68 9.06
CA HIS A 19 2.18 16.43 9.82
C HIS A 19 1.23 15.40 9.20
N ARG A 20 0.07 15.84 8.72
CA ARG A 20 -0.88 14.97 8.02
C ARG A 20 -0.27 14.41 6.74
N LEU A 21 0.40 15.27 5.97
CA LEU A 21 1.09 14.85 4.75
C LEU A 21 2.22 13.86 5.06
N LEU A 22 3.06 14.14 6.05
CA LEU A 22 4.13 13.24 6.48
C LEU A 22 3.57 11.88 6.93
N MET A 23 2.49 11.87 7.71
CA MET A 23 1.89 10.61 8.15
C MET A 23 1.24 9.86 6.99
N ALA A 24 0.57 10.56 6.06
CA ALA A 24 0.01 9.95 4.86
C ALA A 24 1.11 9.25 4.05
N PHE A 25 2.28 9.88 3.87
CA PHE A 25 3.43 9.23 3.24
C PHE A 25 3.92 8.02 4.02
N LYS A 26 4.06 8.11 5.35
CA LYS A 26 4.49 6.96 6.17
C LYS A 26 3.52 5.77 6.06
N LEU A 27 2.23 6.04 6.14
CA LEU A 27 1.18 5.01 6.03
C LEU A 27 1.15 4.42 4.61
N HIS A 28 1.31 5.24 3.58
CA HIS A 28 1.42 4.78 2.20
C HIS A 28 2.63 3.85 2.01
N THR A 29 3.82 4.25 2.49
CA THR A 29 5.02 3.42 2.43
C THR A 29 4.81 2.09 3.15
N LEU A 30 4.25 2.11 4.37
CA LEU A 30 3.95 0.89 5.12
C LEU A 30 3.01 -0.03 4.34
N ALA A 31 1.92 0.51 3.79
CA ALA A 31 0.94 -0.25 3.01
C ALA A 31 1.58 -0.90 1.77
N VAL A 32 2.41 -0.16 1.02
CA VAL A 32 3.15 -0.68 -0.14
C VAL A 32 4.12 -1.78 0.27
N THR A 33 4.89 -1.60 1.35
CA THR A 33 5.83 -2.61 1.85
C THR A 33 5.09 -3.89 2.25
N MET A 34 3.99 -3.77 3.01
CA MET A 34 3.19 -4.93 3.42
C MET A 34 2.59 -5.66 2.21
N ARG A 35 2.09 -4.92 1.22
CA ARG A 35 1.58 -5.49 -0.03
C ARG A 35 2.66 -6.26 -0.77
N ASN A 36 3.83 -5.66 -0.98
CA ASN A 36 4.92 -6.31 -1.71
C ASN A 36 5.41 -7.58 -1.00
N ALA A 37 5.56 -7.53 0.33
CA ALA A 37 5.94 -8.69 1.13
C ALA A 37 4.87 -9.80 1.13
N ARG A 38 3.58 -9.45 0.97
CA ARG A 38 2.52 -10.45 0.75
C ARG A 38 2.67 -11.09 -0.63
N ILE A 39 2.88 -10.30 -1.69
CA ILE A 39 3.03 -10.79 -3.07
C ILE A 39 4.23 -11.74 -3.16
N GLU A 40 5.37 -11.39 -2.57
CA GLU A 40 6.57 -12.25 -2.53
C GLU A 40 6.30 -13.59 -1.84
N ARG A 41 5.65 -13.56 -0.67
CA ARG A 41 5.30 -14.79 0.08
C ARG A 41 4.31 -15.68 -0.68
N GLN A 42 3.43 -15.10 -1.48
CA GLN A 42 2.47 -15.85 -2.30
C GLN A 42 3.09 -16.41 -3.58
N ASN A 43 4.26 -15.92 -3.99
CA ASN A 43 4.94 -16.30 -5.23
C ASN A 43 6.42 -16.63 -5.00
N PRO A 44 6.75 -17.66 -4.18
CA PRO A 44 8.12 -17.92 -3.71
C PRO A 44 9.12 -18.40 -4.80
N GLY A 45 8.68 -18.55 -6.05
CA GLY A 45 9.55 -18.87 -7.20
C GLY A 45 9.46 -17.86 -8.35
N ALA A 46 8.71 -16.76 -8.17
CA ALA A 46 8.60 -15.74 -9.20
C ALA A 46 9.91 -14.96 -9.33
N THR A 47 10.25 -14.63 -10.57
CA THR A 47 11.32 -13.70 -10.91
C THR A 47 10.95 -12.29 -10.45
N GLU A 48 11.96 -11.42 -10.30
CA GLU A 48 11.71 -10.02 -9.92
C GLU A 48 10.85 -9.28 -10.96
N GLU A 49 10.92 -9.68 -12.23
CA GLU A 49 10.10 -9.11 -13.30
C GLU A 49 8.62 -9.50 -13.17
N GLU A 50 8.32 -10.77 -12.87
CA GLU A 50 6.97 -11.24 -12.57
C GLU A 50 6.41 -10.59 -11.28
N LEU A 51 7.24 -10.47 -10.23
CA LEU A 51 6.84 -9.77 -9.00
C LEU A 51 6.53 -8.29 -9.27
N ARG A 52 7.32 -7.62 -10.13
CA ARG A 52 7.06 -6.24 -10.55
C ARG A 52 5.72 -6.13 -11.28
N ASP A 53 5.45 -7.04 -12.21
CA ASP A 53 4.18 -7.06 -12.95
C ASP A 53 2.97 -7.24 -12.01
N LEU A 54 3.04 -8.21 -11.10
CA LEU A 54 2.00 -8.45 -10.08
C LEU A 54 1.76 -7.22 -9.19
N ARG A 55 2.83 -6.54 -8.74
CA ARG A 55 2.73 -5.30 -7.95
C ARG A 55 2.06 -4.17 -8.74
N CYS A 56 2.36 -4.05 -10.03
CA CYS A 56 1.75 -3.06 -10.93
C CYS A 56 0.27 -3.33 -11.16
N ARG A 57 -0.11 -4.59 -11.45
CA ARG A 57 -1.51 -4.99 -11.62
C ARG A 57 -2.35 -4.69 -10.40
N GLU A 58 -1.87 -5.08 -9.22
CA GLU A 58 -2.61 -4.83 -7.98
C GLU A 58 -2.69 -3.34 -7.64
N ALA A 59 -1.64 -2.55 -7.91
CA ALA A 59 -1.67 -1.10 -7.74
C ALA A 59 -2.74 -0.42 -8.61
N LEU A 60 -3.04 -0.99 -9.77
CA LEU A 60 -4.04 -0.50 -10.71
C LEU A 60 -5.44 -1.10 -10.49
N GLY A 61 -5.59 -2.01 -9.53
CA GLY A 61 -6.86 -2.72 -9.30
C GLY A 61 -7.22 -3.70 -10.41
N LEU A 62 -6.23 -4.18 -11.17
CA LEU A 62 -6.41 -5.10 -12.28
C LEU A 62 -6.37 -6.55 -11.79
N SER A 63 -7.22 -7.39 -12.38
CA SER A 63 -7.16 -8.84 -12.26
C SER A 63 -5.83 -9.36 -12.83
N PRO A 64 -5.30 -10.50 -12.35
CA PRO A 64 -4.11 -11.14 -12.92
C PRO A 64 -4.19 -11.38 -14.44
N THR A 65 -5.41 -11.49 -14.98
CA THR A 65 -5.67 -11.75 -16.40
C THR A 65 -5.94 -10.51 -17.23
N ASP A 66 -6.10 -9.34 -16.61
CA ASP A 66 -6.45 -8.12 -17.35
C ASP A 66 -5.26 -7.69 -18.22
N PRO A 67 -5.49 -7.19 -19.44
CA PRO A 67 -4.40 -6.60 -20.22
C PRO A 67 -3.85 -5.39 -19.47
N LEU A 68 -2.51 -5.28 -19.40
CA LEU A 68 -1.89 -4.08 -18.85
C LEU A 68 -2.14 -2.92 -19.82
N PRO A 69 -2.43 -1.70 -19.32
CA PRO A 69 -2.86 -0.58 -20.16
C PRO A 69 -1.77 0.00 -21.09
N TRP A 70 -0.56 -0.57 -21.09
CA TRP A 70 0.56 -0.17 -21.93
C TRP A 70 1.10 -1.30 -22.83
N ILE A 71 0.46 -2.48 -22.83
CA ILE A 71 0.78 -3.55 -23.77
C ILE A 71 -0.25 -3.45 -24.91
N GLU A 72 0.19 -2.93 -26.05
CA GLU A 72 -0.53 -2.94 -27.33
C GLU A 72 -0.33 -4.26 -28.07
#